data_AF-B8BKQ2-F1
#
_entry.id   AF-B8BKQ2-F1
#
_cell.length_a   1.000
_cell.length_b   1.000
_cell.length_c   1.000
_cell.angle_alpha   90.00
_cell.angle_beta   90.00
_cell.angle_gamma   90.00
#
_symmetry.space_group_name_H-M   'P 1'
#
loop_
_entity.id
_entity.type
_entity.pdbx_description
1 polymer ?
#
loop_
_entity_poly.entity_id
_entity_poly.type
_entity_poly.pdbx_seq_one_letter_code
_entity_poly.pdbx_strand_id
1 'polypeptide(L)'
;MVEKAGKGLLSELTREASYLLAAMALPEQNGSIVSTADLESTSSSLVGYLLCHDNIRSSILRLINYIFGYWKDGEARIIAAPFCHSLIQLAIATHNDELLYFVQDDILPKIVQCLTLEPKSDNNALYLLCEDAYHCMQSQGSAQEGERNGNTAEIFEDWLSKQMIVARYKYTSSDELQDMVWIWEIEEEFIAYLHTYVDMLHKVDEIGDTMESGYHLN
;
A
#
# COMPACT_ATOMS: atom_id res chain seq x y z
N MET A 1 15.34 -16.60 -23.77
CA MET A 1 15.07 -17.73 -22.85
C MET A 1 15.41 -17.37 -21.40
N VAL A 2 16.61 -16.84 -21.14
CA VAL A 2 17.01 -16.27 -19.83
C VAL A 2 16.08 -15.12 -19.40
N GLU A 3 15.74 -14.20 -20.30
CA GLU A 3 14.84 -13.07 -20.02
C GLU A 3 13.41 -13.51 -19.61
N LYS A 4 12.89 -14.57 -20.24
CA LYS A 4 11.56 -15.11 -19.91
C LYS A 4 11.56 -15.83 -18.56
N ALA A 5 12.66 -16.50 -18.21
CA ALA A 5 12.84 -17.13 -16.90
C ALA A 5 12.99 -16.06 -15.78
N GLY A 6 13.73 -14.98 -16.04
CA GLY A 6 13.87 -13.86 -15.11
C GLY A 6 12.54 -13.16 -14.81
N LYS A 7 11.71 -12.91 -15.85
CA LYS A 7 10.36 -12.35 -15.66
C LYS A 7 9.45 -13.23 -14.79
N GLY A 8 9.55 -14.55 -14.94
CA GLY A 8 8.80 -15.51 -14.12
C GLY A 8 9.21 -15.45 -12.65
N LEU A 9 10.51 -15.48 -12.37
CA LEU A 9 11.05 -15.42 -11.01
C LEU A 9 10.73 -14.09 -10.31
N LEU A 10 10.77 -12.98 -11.06
CA LEU A 10 10.44 -11.67 -10.51
C LEU A 10 8.96 -11.59 -10.11
N SER A 11 8.05 -12.07 -10.98
CA SER A 11 6.62 -12.13 -10.68
C SER A 11 6.35 -12.99 -9.44
N GLU A 12 7.02 -14.14 -9.32
CA GLU A 12 6.93 -15.00 -8.13
C GLU A 12 7.39 -14.27 -6.87
N LEU A 13 8.56 -13.62 -6.88
CA LEU A 13 9.06 -12.86 -5.74
C LEU A 13 8.10 -11.72 -5.35
N THR A 14 7.58 -10.97 -6.33
CA THR A 14 6.62 -9.89 -6.05
C THR A 14 5.34 -10.41 -5.40
N ARG A 15 4.86 -11.59 -5.82
CA ARG A 15 3.69 -12.23 -5.21
C ARG A 15 3.98 -12.69 -3.79
N GLU A 16 5.12 -13.31 -3.53
CA GLU A 16 5.53 -13.74 -2.18
C GLU A 16 5.63 -12.55 -1.22
N ALA A 17 6.20 -11.44 -1.66
CA ALA A 17 6.24 -10.21 -0.88
C ALA A 17 4.84 -9.66 -0.57
N SER A 18 3.94 -9.68 -1.55
CA SER A 18 2.54 -9.31 -1.35
C SER A 18 1.82 -10.27 -0.42
N TYR A 19 2.08 -11.58 -0.50
CA TYR A 19 1.52 -12.58 0.41
C TYR A 19 1.96 -12.35 1.85
N LEU A 20 3.22 -11.96 2.06
CA LEU A 20 3.70 -11.58 3.38
C LEU A 20 2.91 -10.39 3.95
N LEU A 21 2.69 -9.34 3.15
CA LEU A 21 1.85 -8.19 3.55
C LEU A 21 0.41 -8.62 3.83
N ALA A 22 -0.18 -9.46 2.98
CA ALA A 22 -1.52 -9.98 3.18
C ALA A 22 -1.65 -10.77 4.49
N ALA A 23 -0.65 -11.61 4.79
CA ALA A 23 -0.59 -12.37 6.03
C ALA A 23 -0.48 -11.44 7.25
N MET A 24 0.30 -10.37 7.16
CA MET A 24 0.42 -9.36 8.22
C MET A 24 -0.88 -8.58 8.47
N ALA A 25 -1.75 -8.50 7.46
CA ALA A 25 -3.03 -7.79 7.53
C ALA A 25 -4.20 -8.66 8.01
N LEU A 26 -3.94 -9.93 8.35
CA LEU A 26 -4.99 -10.86 8.79
C LEU A 26 -5.73 -10.33 10.03
N PRO A 27 -7.08 -10.48 10.10
CA PRO A 27 -7.87 -9.96 11.21
C PRO A 27 -7.43 -10.48 12.58
N GLU A 28 -6.96 -11.73 12.65
CA GLU A 28 -6.45 -12.36 13.87
C GLU A 28 -5.26 -11.60 14.47
N GLN A 29 -4.49 -10.90 13.64
CA GLN A 29 -3.31 -10.14 14.01
C GLN A 29 -3.60 -8.64 14.20
N ASN A 30 -4.82 -8.18 13.87
CA ASN A 30 -5.14 -6.74 13.74
C ASN A 30 -6.48 -6.32 14.33
N GLY A 31 -7.11 -7.15 15.16
CA GLY A 31 -8.45 -6.89 15.71
C GLY A 31 -8.62 -5.58 16.47
N SER A 32 -7.53 -4.91 16.89
CA SER A 32 -7.55 -3.64 17.62
C SER A 32 -7.57 -2.38 16.75
N ILE A 33 -7.20 -2.45 15.45
CA ILE A 33 -7.15 -1.25 14.56
C ILE A 33 -8.52 -0.57 14.48
N VAL A 34 -9.60 -1.35 14.55
CA VAL A 34 -10.99 -0.88 14.39
C VAL A 34 -11.55 -0.28 15.69
N SER A 35 -10.90 -0.47 16.85
CA SER A 35 -11.54 -0.25 18.15
C SER A 35 -11.04 0.97 18.94
N THR A 36 -9.92 1.60 18.60
CA THR A 36 -9.28 2.52 19.55
C THR A 36 -8.46 3.63 18.89
N ALA A 37 -8.67 4.88 19.32
CA ALA A 37 -7.87 6.05 18.97
C ALA A 37 -6.57 6.17 19.79
N ASP A 38 -6.31 5.25 20.73
CA ASP A 38 -5.13 5.29 21.60
C ASP A 38 -3.91 4.65 20.90
N LEU A 39 -2.81 5.39 20.84
CA LEU A 39 -1.53 4.94 20.26
C LEU A 39 -0.92 3.74 21.02
N GLU A 40 -1.28 3.53 22.30
CA GLU A 40 -0.84 2.38 23.10
C GLU A 40 -1.61 1.08 22.77
N SER A 41 -2.80 1.16 22.17
CA SER A 41 -3.56 -0.02 21.77
C SER A 41 -3.31 -0.41 20.30
N THR A 42 -2.84 0.51 19.45
CA THR A 42 -2.42 0.19 18.08
C THR A 42 -1.16 -0.67 18.01
N SER A 43 -0.33 -0.71 19.06
CA SER A 43 0.81 -1.63 19.18
C SER A 43 0.41 -3.10 19.41
N SER A 44 -0.88 -3.38 19.68
CA SER A 44 -1.40 -4.75 19.74
C SER A 44 -1.83 -5.30 18.36
N SER A 45 -1.87 -4.43 17.35
CA SER A 45 -2.05 -4.80 15.95
C SER A 45 -0.68 -4.91 15.29
N LEU A 46 -0.46 -5.95 14.48
CA LEU A 46 0.81 -6.10 13.76
C LEU A 46 1.02 -4.94 12.76
N VAL A 47 -0.01 -4.58 11.98
CA VAL A 47 0.07 -3.44 11.04
C VAL A 47 0.30 -2.12 11.80
N GLY A 48 -0.41 -1.92 12.93
CA GLY A 48 -0.21 -0.77 13.80
C GLY A 48 1.21 -0.69 14.33
N TYR A 49 1.74 -1.78 14.87
CA TYR A 49 3.13 -1.87 15.32
C TYR A 49 4.12 -1.53 14.19
N LEU A 50 3.97 -2.14 13.02
CA LEU A 50 4.88 -1.95 11.89
C LEU A 50 4.89 -0.51 11.34
N LEU A 51 3.74 0.18 11.36
CA LEU A 51 3.60 1.53 10.81
C LEU A 51 3.78 2.63 11.86
N CYS A 52 3.59 2.36 13.15
CA CYS A 52 3.85 3.34 14.21
C CYS A 52 5.34 3.46 14.59
N HIS A 53 6.18 2.50 14.20
CA HIS A 53 7.63 2.55 14.47
C HIS A 53 8.43 3.07 13.25
N ASP A 54 9.08 4.23 13.41
CA ASP A 54 9.80 4.95 12.35
C ASP A 54 10.83 4.08 11.59
N ASN A 55 11.52 3.17 12.32
CA ASN A 55 12.55 2.31 11.77
C ASN A 55 12.02 1.33 10.71
N ILE A 56 10.76 0.91 10.81
CA ILE A 56 10.13 -0.08 9.92
C ILE A 56 9.18 0.60 8.95
N ARG A 57 8.43 1.61 9.42
CA ARG A 57 7.45 2.38 8.63
C ARG A 57 8.01 2.75 7.27
N SER A 58 9.15 3.44 7.23
CA SER A 58 9.76 3.91 5.97
C SER A 58 10.01 2.79 4.95
N SER A 59 10.38 1.60 5.40
CA SER A 59 10.65 0.45 4.52
C SER A 59 9.36 -0.14 3.96
N ILE A 60 8.32 -0.23 4.80
CA ILE A 60 7.00 -0.71 4.38
C ILE A 60 6.31 0.27 3.43
N LEU A 61 6.32 1.57 3.74
CA LEU A 61 5.73 2.58 2.87
C LEU A 61 6.42 2.58 1.49
N ARG A 62 7.75 2.46 1.47
CA ARG A 62 8.50 2.32 0.23
C ARG A 62 8.14 1.04 -0.54
N LEU A 63 7.98 -0.09 0.14
CA LEU A 63 7.54 -1.35 -0.47
C LEU A 63 6.16 -1.20 -1.13
N ILE A 64 5.19 -0.62 -0.40
CA ILE A 64 3.85 -0.34 -0.95
C ILE A 64 3.96 0.58 -2.17
N ASN A 65 4.84 1.58 -2.12
CA ASN A 65 5.07 2.47 -3.24
C ASN A 65 5.53 1.73 -4.51
N TYR A 66 6.41 0.73 -4.35
CA TYR A 66 6.85 -0.11 -5.45
C TYR A 66 5.74 -0.99 -6.01
N ILE A 67 4.94 -1.63 -5.14
CA ILE A 67 3.82 -2.50 -5.53
C ILE A 67 2.82 -1.78 -6.45
N PHE A 68 2.45 -0.54 -6.11
CA PHE A 68 1.45 0.22 -6.87
C PHE A 68 2.04 1.08 -7.98
N GLY A 69 3.28 1.53 -7.85
CA GLY A 69 3.90 2.47 -8.80
C GLY A 69 4.72 1.83 -9.90
N TYR A 70 5.40 0.73 -9.60
CA TYR A 70 6.47 0.18 -10.46
C TYR A 70 6.19 -1.24 -10.90
N TRP A 71 5.67 -2.07 -10.00
CA TRP A 71 5.42 -3.48 -10.32
C TRP A 71 4.36 -3.60 -11.38
N LYS A 72 4.47 -4.60 -12.24
CA LYS A 72 3.53 -4.80 -13.36
C LYS A 72 2.66 -6.03 -13.17
N ASP A 73 2.94 -6.79 -12.12
CA ASP A 73 2.10 -7.88 -11.66
C ASP A 73 0.86 -7.34 -10.95
N GLY A 74 -0.26 -7.27 -11.70
CA GLY A 74 -1.55 -6.86 -11.14
C GLY A 74 -2.06 -7.79 -10.04
N GLU A 75 -1.69 -9.07 -10.08
CA GLU A 75 -2.06 -10.03 -9.05
C GLU A 75 -1.37 -9.70 -7.72
N ALA A 76 -0.08 -9.33 -7.76
CA ALA A 76 0.65 -8.89 -6.57
C ALA A 76 0.02 -7.65 -5.92
N ARG A 77 -0.52 -6.71 -6.70
CA ARG A 77 -1.28 -5.55 -6.18
C ARG A 77 -2.55 -5.98 -5.46
N ILE A 78 -3.33 -6.87 -6.07
CA ILE A 78 -4.58 -7.38 -5.48
C ILE A 78 -4.28 -8.12 -4.17
N ILE A 79 -3.23 -8.93 -4.12
CA ILE A 79 -2.80 -9.66 -2.92
C ILE A 79 -2.43 -8.66 -1.80
N ALA A 80 -1.75 -7.55 -2.11
CA ALA A 80 -1.33 -6.56 -1.11
C ALA A 80 -2.46 -5.61 -0.63
N ALA A 81 -3.61 -5.59 -1.31
CA ALA A 81 -4.70 -4.66 -1.02
C ALA A 81 -5.22 -4.72 0.44
N PRO A 82 -5.37 -5.88 1.10
CA PRO A 82 -5.82 -5.95 2.50
C PRO A 82 -4.89 -5.20 3.47
N PHE A 83 -3.57 -5.26 3.26
CA PHE A 83 -2.61 -4.51 4.09
C PHE A 83 -2.80 -3.00 3.91
N CYS A 84 -2.99 -2.56 2.66
CA CYS A 84 -3.21 -1.14 2.36
C CYS A 84 -4.54 -0.65 2.95
N HIS A 85 -5.58 -1.49 2.97
CA HIS A 85 -6.82 -1.18 3.67
C HIS A 85 -6.56 -0.97 5.17
N SER A 86 -5.84 -1.88 5.84
CA SER A 86 -5.46 -1.72 7.25
C SER A 86 -4.62 -0.47 7.51
N LEU A 87 -3.70 -0.12 6.61
CA LEU A 87 -2.93 1.12 6.66
C LEU A 87 -3.82 2.35 6.62
N ILE A 88 -4.80 2.40 5.70
CA ILE A 88 -5.73 3.54 5.59
C ILE A 88 -6.59 3.66 6.86
N GLN A 89 -7.11 2.54 7.36
CA GLN A 89 -7.88 2.52 8.61
C GLN A 89 -7.03 3.02 9.79
N LEU A 90 -5.77 2.60 9.87
CA LEU A 90 -4.83 3.08 10.90
C LEU A 90 -4.56 4.57 10.78
N ALA A 91 -4.33 5.09 9.56
CA ALA A 91 -4.10 6.51 9.31
C ALA A 91 -5.30 7.36 9.79
N ILE A 92 -6.52 6.91 9.48
CA ILE A 92 -7.76 7.54 9.93
C ILE A 92 -7.89 7.44 11.45
N ALA A 93 -7.72 6.25 12.05
CA ALA A 93 -7.93 6.03 13.48
C ALA A 93 -6.96 6.83 14.35
N THR A 94 -5.70 6.97 13.92
CA THR A 94 -4.62 7.63 14.67
C THR A 94 -4.46 9.11 14.35
N HIS A 95 -5.10 9.60 13.27
CA HIS A 95 -4.89 10.95 12.73
C HIS A 95 -3.40 11.24 12.48
N ASN A 96 -2.66 10.24 11.99
CA ASN A 96 -1.23 10.37 11.71
C ASN A 96 -1.01 11.09 10.38
N ASP A 97 -0.57 12.35 10.44
CA ASP A 97 -0.36 13.20 9.26
C ASP A 97 0.56 12.56 8.20
N GLU A 98 1.63 11.87 8.61
CA GLU A 98 2.56 11.23 7.66
C GLU A 98 1.88 10.10 6.87
N LEU A 99 1.12 9.24 7.54
CA LEU A 99 0.36 8.17 6.89
C LEU A 99 -0.79 8.73 6.04
N LEU A 100 -1.44 9.79 6.52
CA LEU A 100 -2.50 10.49 5.82
C LEU A 100 -2.00 11.13 4.51
N TYR A 101 -0.84 11.80 4.55
CA TYR A 101 -0.19 12.32 3.34
C TYR A 101 0.25 11.20 2.40
N PHE A 102 0.82 10.11 2.94
CA PHE A 102 1.19 8.95 2.11
C PHE A 102 -0.02 8.35 1.38
N VAL A 103 -1.17 8.22 2.05
CA VAL A 103 -2.40 7.73 1.40
C VAL A 103 -2.83 8.67 0.27
N GLN A 104 -2.85 9.98 0.53
CA GLN A 104 -3.36 10.98 -0.41
C GLN A 104 -2.43 11.23 -1.60
N ASP A 105 -1.13 11.38 -1.35
CA ASP A 105 -0.17 11.86 -2.34
C ASP A 105 0.56 10.70 -3.04
N ASP A 106 0.72 9.56 -2.36
CA ASP A 106 1.42 8.40 -2.93
C ASP A 106 0.48 7.28 -3.38
N ILE A 107 -0.40 6.78 -2.51
CA ILE A 107 -1.23 5.60 -2.81
C ILE A 107 -2.35 5.96 -3.80
N LEU A 108 -3.17 6.96 -3.46
CA LEU A 108 -4.41 7.25 -4.20
C LEU A 108 -4.15 7.52 -5.70
N PRO A 109 -3.16 8.33 -6.11
CA PRO A 109 -2.88 8.55 -7.53
C PRO A 109 -2.43 7.27 -8.26
N LYS A 110 -1.70 6.38 -7.58
CA LYS A 110 -1.20 5.13 -8.16
C LYS A 110 -2.32 4.09 -8.31
N ILE A 111 -3.25 4.01 -7.37
CA ILE A 111 -4.44 3.16 -7.51
C ILE A 111 -5.30 3.62 -8.69
N VAL A 112 -5.55 4.93 -8.81
CA VAL A 112 -6.29 5.49 -9.97
C VAL A 112 -5.58 5.15 -11.28
N GLN A 113 -4.25 5.23 -11.32
CA GLN A 113 -3.48 4.80 -12.48
C GLN A 113 -3.67 3.30 -12.78
N CYS A 114 -3.59 2.42 -11.78
CA CYS A 114 -3.80 0.98 -11.97
C CYS A 114 -5.20 0.69 -12.54
N LEU A 115 -6.24 1.27 -11.94
CA LEU A 115 -7.62 1.15 -12.41
C LEU A 115 -7.78 1.68 -13.84
N THR A 116 -7.01 2.70 -14.24
CA THR A 116 -7.04 3.27 -15.58
C THR A 116 -6.47 2.32 -16.63
N LEU A 117 -5.38 1.63 -16.29
CA LEU A 117 -4.59 0.81 -17.22
C LEU A 117 -5.06 -0.65 -17.30
N GLU A 118 -5.77 -1.13 -16.27
CA GLU A 118 -6.17 -2.53 -16.15
C GLU A 118 -7.67 -2.75 -16.41
N PRO A 119 -8.08 -3.94 -16.90
CA PRO A 119 -9.48 -4.26 -17.18
C PRO A 119 -10.32 -4.36 -15.89
N LYS A 120 -11.54 -3.80 -15.95
CA LYS A 120 -12.46 -3.65 -14.79
C LYS A 120 -12.91 -4.96 -14.12
N SER A 121 -12.89 -6.11 -14.82
CA SER A 121 -13.50 -7.35 -14.32
C SER A 121 -12.75 -8.00 -13.15
N ASP A 122 -11.45 -7.69 -13.00
CA ASP A 122 -10.56 -8.43 -12.10
C ASP A 122 -10.15 -7.57 -10.88
N ASN A 123 -10.58 -6.30 -10.82
CA ASN A 123 -10.01 -5.27 -9.94
C ASN A 123 -10.93 -4.75 -8.85
N ASN A 124 -11.92 -5.56 -8.41
CA ASN A 124 -12.85 -5.14 -7.35
C ASN A 124 -12.11 -4.74 -6.04
N ALA A 125 -11.01 -5.43 -5.70
CA ALA A 125 -10.20 -5.09 -4.54
C ALA A 125 -9.54 -3.70 -4.66
N LEU A 126 -9.03 -3.35 -5.84
CA LEU A 126 -8.42 -2.03 -6.09
C LEU A 126 -9.45 -0.92 -6.12
N TYR A 127 -10.66 -1.21 -6.62
CA TYR A 127 -11.76 -0.26 -6.60
C TYR A 127 -12.17 0.08 -5.16
N LEU A 128 -12.39 -0.93 -4.32
CA LEU A 128 -12.71 -0.74 -2.90
C LEU A 128 -11.59 0.02 -2.16
N LEU A 129 -10.34 -0.35 -2.42
CA LEU A 129 -9.19 0.35 -1.83
C LEU A 129 -9.11 1.82 -2.28
N CYS A 130 -9.48 2.12 -3.53
CA CYS A 130 -9.56 3.48 -4.03
C CYS A 130 -10.65 4.29 -3.32
N GLU A 131 -11.79 3.65 -3.04
CA GLU A 131 -12.91 4.26 -2.30
C GLU A 131 -12.49 4.58 -0.86
N ASP A 132 -11.82 3.64 -0.18
CA ASP A 132 -11.28 3.86 1.17
C ASP A 132 -10.29 5.02 1.22
N ALA A 133 -9.36 5.07 0.27
CA ALA A 133 -8.36 6.14 0.18
C ALA A 133 -9.00 7.50 -0.16
N TYR A 134 -10.05 7.52 -0.99
CA TYR A 134 -10.83 8.73 -1.25
C TYR A 134 -11.55 9.23 0.01
N HIS A 135 -12.16 8.35 0.79
CA HIS A 135 -12.79 8.70 2.05
C HIS A 135 -11.78 9.21 3.09
N CYS A 136 -10.60 8.61 3.14
CA CYS A 136 -9.47 9.09 3.95
C CYS A 136 -9.12 10.55 3.61
N MET A 137 -8.92 10.87 2.33
CA MET A 137 -8.64 12.23 1.88
C MET A 137 -9.79 13.21 2.23
N GLN A 138 -11.04 12.80 2.04
CA GLN A 138 -12.20 13.64 2.34
C GLN A 138 -12.33 13.94 3.83
N SER A 139 -11.99 12.98 4.70
CA SER A 139 -12.01 13.17 6.15
C SER A 139 -11.03 14.24 6.64
N GLN A 140 -9.93 14.47 5.90
CA GLN A 140 -8.98 15.55 6.18
C GLN A 140 -9.49 16.92 5.71
N GLY A 141 -10.24 16.95 4.60
CA GLY A 141 -10.76 18.19 4.01
C GLY A 141 -12.04 18.74 4.68
N SER A 142 -12.81 17.91 5.40
CA SER A 142 -14.15 18.25 5.87
C SER A 142 -14.26 18.89 7.26
N ALA A 143 -13.18 19.49 7.80
CA ALA A 143 -13.31 20.35 9.00
C ALA A 143 -14.13 21.63 8.72
N GLN A 144 -14.37 21.97 7.45
CA GLN A 144 -15.24 23.06 7.04
C GLN A 144 -15.94 22.71 5.72
N GLU A 145 -17.18 22.23 5.76
CA GLU A 145 -18.29 22.66 4.89
C GLU A 145 -19.48 21.69 5.00
N GLY A 146 -20.68 22.26 5.01
CA GLY A 146 -21.93 21.63 5.44
C GLY A 146 -22.37 20.41 4.63
N GLU A 147 -23.30 19.68 5.25
CA GLU A 147 -24.04 18.51 4.76
C GLU A 147 -24.16 18.47 3.22
N ARG A 148 -23.26 17.74 2.56
CA ARG A 148 -23.47 17.30 1.17
C ARG A 148 -24.49 16.17 1.19
N ASN A 149 -25.76 16.54 1.05
CA ASN A 149 -26.91 15.64 0.95
C ASN A 149 -26.99 14.93 -0.41
N GLY A 150 -25.90 14.28 -0.84
CA GLY A 150 -25.81 13.50 -2.08
C GLY A 150 -25.37 12.07 -1.81
N ASN A 151 -25.76 11.14 -2.68
CA ASN A 151 -25.36 9.73 -2.60
C ASN A 151 -23.82 9.63 -2.66
N THR A 152 -23.19 9.21 -1.56
CA THR A 152 -21.73 9.18 -1.40
C THR A 152 -21.05 8.34 -2.49
N ALA A 153 -21.69 7.23 -2.91
CA ALA A 153 -21.20 6.38 -3.98
C ALA A 153 -21.20 7.08 -5.35
N GLU A 154 -22.24 7.87 -5.66
CA GLU A 154 -22.30 8.64 -6.91
C GLU A 154 -21.22 9.74 -6.95
N ILE A 155 -20.92 10.35 -5.80
CA ILE A 155 -19.86 11.37 -5.70
C ILE A 155 -18.49 10.74 -5.94
N PHE A 156 -18.24 9.56 -5.34
CA PHE A 156 -16.98 8.84 -5.55
C PHE A 156 -16.82 8.41 -7.02
N GLU A 157 -17.85 7.83 -7.63
CA GLU A 157 -17.81 7.38 -9.03
C GLU A 157 -17.61 8.54 -10.02
N ASP A 158 -18.25 9.69 -9.79
CA ASP A 158 -18.03 10.91 -10.58
C ASP A 158 -16.59 11.44 -10.41
N TRP A 159 -16.08 11.47 -9.17
CA TRP A 159 -14.70 11.86 -8.89
C TRP A 159 -13.69 10.91 -9.57
N LEU A 160 -13.87 9.60 -9.40
CA LEU A 160 -12.98 8.58 -9.96
C LEU A 160 -12.98 8.66 -11.49
N SER A 161 -14.15 8.78 -12.10
CA SER A 161 -14.28 8.94 -13.56
C SER A 161 -13.48 10.14 -14.08
N LYS A 162 -13.49 11.28 -13.39
CA LYS A 162 -12.69 12.46 -13.74
C LYS A 162 -11.19 12.21 -13.58
N GLN A 163 -10.76 11.59 -12.48
CA GLN A 163 -9.35 11.29 -12.24
C GLN A 163 -8.79 10.32 -13.28
N MET A 164 -9.57 9.32 -13.66
CA MET A 164 -9.20 8.33 -14.67
C MET A 164 -9.04 8.97 -16.05
N ILE A 165 -9.87 9.95 -16.40
CA ILE A 165 -9.70 10.75 -17.63
C ILE A 165 -8.36 11.49 -17.60
N VAL A 166 -8.05 12.18 -16.49
CA VAL A 166 -6.78 12.90 -16.32
C VAL A 166 -5.58 11.94 -16.42
N ALA A 167 -5.66 10.77 -15.78
CA ALA A 167 -4.63 9.74 -15.84
C ALA A 167 -4.38 9.26 -17.28
N ARG A 168 -5.44 8.97 -18.06
CA ARG A 168 -5.30 8.56 -19.47
C ARG A 168 -4.53 9.57 -20.30
N TYR A 169 -4.81 10.86 -20.14
CA TYR A 169 -4.07 11.92 -20.85
C TYR A 169 -2.59 11.99 -20.47
N LYS A 170 -2.25 11.71 -19.21
CA LYS A 170 -0.84 11.69 -18.75
C LYS A 170 -0.07 10.48 -19.30
N TYR A 171 -0.71 9.31 -19.42
CA TYR A 171 -0.01 8.08 -19.82
C TYR A 171 0.03 7.86 -21.34
N THR A 172 -0.97 8.33 -22.08
CA THR A 172 -0.96 8.27 -23.57
C THR A 172 0.15 9.09 -24.23
N SER A 173 0.75 10.06 -23.54
CA SER A 173 1.91 10.81 -24.04
C SER A 173 3.27 10.18 -23.69
N SER A 174 3.29 9.11 -22.88
CA SER A 174 4.51 8.50 -22.31
C SER A 174 4.79 7.08 -22.84
N ASP A 175 3.93 6.53 -23.69
CA ASP A 175 3.96 5.13 -24.16
C ASP A 175 5.24 4.75 -24.94
N GLU A 176 5.95 5.69 -25.56
CA GLU A 176 7.12 5.38 -26.40
C GLU A 176 8.42 5.09 -25.61
N LEU A 177 8.48 5.35 -24.30
CA LEU A 177 9.67 5.14 -23.46
C LEU A 177 9.62 3.86 -22.60
N GLN A 178 8.50 3.13 -22.65
CA GLN A 178 8.12 2.22 -21.58
C GLN A 178 8.77 0.83 -21.63
N ASP A 179 9.42 0.41 -22.73
CA ASP A 179 10.03 -0.93 -22.83
C ASP A 179 11.56 -0.95 -22.62
N MET A 180 12.26 0.18 -22.79
CA MET A 180 13.74 0.27 -22.68
C MET A 180 14.25 0.57 -21.26
N VAL A 181 13.41 1.10 -20.38
CA VAL A 181 13.76 1.51 -19.01
C VAL A 181 13.80 0.31 -18.04
N TRP A 182 13.14 -0.79 -18.38
CA TRP A 182 12.88 -1.93 -17.49
C TRP A 182 14.08 -2.73 -17.02
N ILE A 183 15.11 -2.93 -17.84
CA ILE A 183 16.20 -3.85 -17.45
C ILE A 183 17.12 -3.21 -16.41
N TRP A 184 17.34 -1.89 -16.51
CA TRP A 184 18.19 -1.16 -15.58
C TRP A 184 17.43 -0.82 -14.29
N GLU A 185 16.15 -0.43 -14.39
CA GLU A 185 15.33 -0.22 -13.21
C GLU A 185 15.07 -1.52 -12.45
N ILE A 186 14.89 -2.69 -13.09
CA ILE A 186 14.76 -3.97 -12.36
C ILE A 186 16.06 -4.33 -11.62
N GLU A 187 17.25 -4.13 -12.18
CA GLU A 187 18.50 -4.45 -11.48
C GLU A 187 18.76 -3.49 -10.30
N GLU A 188 18.52 -2.19 -10.48
CA GLU A 188 18.62 -1.21 -9.39
C GLU A 188 17.50 -1.37 -8.36
N GLU A 189 16.28 -1.68 -8.79
CA GLU A 189 15.11 -1.97 -7.95
C GLU A 189 15.34 -3.25 -7.17
N PHE A 190 15.89 -4.33 -7.76
CA PHE A 190 16.19 -5.57 -7.05
C PHE A 190 17.33 -5.38 -6.03
N ILE A 191 18.36 -4.60 -6.36
CA ILE A 191 19.45 -4.27 -5.42
C ILE A 191 18.93 -3.39 -4.26
N ALA A 192 18.09 -2.39 -4.55
CA ALA A 192 17.48 -1.53 -3.54
C ALA A 192 16.43 -2.29 -2.71
N TYR A 193 15.58 -3.08 -3.35
CA TYR A 193 14.52 -3.89 -2.77
C TYR A 193 15.10 -4.97 -1.87
N LEU A 194 16.10 -5.73 -2.33
CA LEU A 194 16.67 -6.82 -1.55
C LEU A 194 17.28 -6.28 -0.27
N HIS A 195 18.01 -5.16 -0.32
CA HIS A 195 18.52 -4.52 0.90
C HIS A 195 17.37 -4.07 1.81
N THR A 196 16.29 -3.52 1.26
CA THR A 196 15.12 -3.06 2.04
C THR A 196 14.38 -4.21 2.70
N TYR A 197 14.18 -5.29 1.96
CA TYR A 197 13.52 -6.50 2.41
C TYR A 197 14.36 -7.23 3.44
N VAL A 198 15.67 -7.36 3.21
CA VAL A 198 16.62 -7.94 4.17
C VAL A 198 16.74 -7.08 5.41
N ASP A 199 16.77 -5.74 5.30
CA ASP A 199 16.74 -4.84 6.45
C ASP A 199 15.43 -4.97 7.23
N MET A 200 14.30 -5.09 6.55
CA MET A 200 13.02 -5.33 7.20
C MET A 200 13.02 -6.66 7.95
N LEU A 201 13.51 -7.73 7.32
CA LEU A 201 13.62 -9.05 7.95
C LEU A 201 14.58 -9.03 9.15
N HIS A 202 15.76 -8.40 9.02
CA HIS A 202 16.70 -8.25 10.15
C HIS A 202 16.10 -7.44 11.29
N LYS A 203 15.36 -6.35 10.99
CA LYS A 203 14.68 -5.57 12.03
C LYS A 203 13.60 -6.39 12.73
N VAL A 204 12.85 -7.22 11.99
CA VAL A 204 11.86 -8.14 12.58
C VAL A 204 12.54 -9.20 13.45
N ASP A 205 13.70 -9.72 13.03
CA ASP A 205 14.50 -10.70 13.79
C ASP A 205 15.05 -10.10 15.10
N GLU A 206 15.63 -8.89 15.04
CA GLU A 206 16.12 -8.14 16.21
C GLU A 206 15.01 -7.87 17.24
N ILE A 207 13.77 -7.67 16.77
CA ILE A 207 12.59 -7.51 17.62
C ILE A 207 12.21 -8.84 18.28
N GLY A 208 12.29 -9.96 17.56
CA GLY A 208 12.14 -11.30 18.12
C GLY A 208 13.12 -11.57 19.26
N ASP A 209 14.40 -11.28 19.02
CA ASP A 209 15.49 -11.47 19.99
C ASP A 209 15.32 -10.62 21.26
N THR A 210 14.87 -9.36 21.10
CA THR A 210 14.63 -8.47 22.25
C THR A 210 13.40 -8.87 23.06
N MET A 211 12.38 -9.44 22.42
CA MET A 211 11.22 -10.01 23.12
C MET A 211 11.60 -11.28 23.88
N GLU A 212 12.35 -12.21 23.27
CA GLU A 212 12.82 -13.44 23.95
C GLU A 212 13.75 -13.16 25.12
N SER A 213 14.65 -12.17 25.00
CA SER A 213 15.52 -11.75 26.10
C SER A 213 14.75 -11.19 27.31
N GLY A 214 13.56 -10.62 27.11
CA GLY A 214 12.70 -10.10 28.18
C GLY A 214 12.01 -11.21 28.99
N TYR A 215 11.74 -12.36 28.38
CA TYR A 215 11.13 -13.51 29.05
C TYR A 215 12.13 -14.34 29.86
N HIS A 216 13.44 -14.17 29.65
CA HIS A 216 14.48 -14.83 30.43
C HIS A 216 14.97 -14.06 31.66
N LEU A 217 14.37 -12.89 31.95
CA LEU A 217 14.72 -12.02 33.09
C LEU A 217 13.64 -11.93 34.18
N ASN A 218 12.63 -12.81 34.16
CA ASN A 218 11.68 -13.00 35.27
C ASN A 218 11.83 -14.36 35.95
#